data_AF-A0A097C359-F1
#
_entry.id   AF-A0A097C359-F1
#
_cell.length_a   1.000
_cell.length_b   1.000
_cell.length_c   1.000
_cell.angle_alpha   90.00
_cell.angle_beta   90.00
_cell.angle_gamma   90.00
#
_symmetry.space_group_name_H-M   'P 1'
#
loop_
_entity.id
_entity.type
_entity.pdbx_description
1 polymer ?
#
loop_
_entity_poly.entity_id
_entity_poly.type
_entity_poly.pdbx_seq_one_letter_code
_entity_poly.pdbx_strand_id
1 'polypeptide(L)'
;RIPRDAKHETKIYPLPHTYVVKDIVPDLTQFYKQYKSIKPYLQHTDPAPEGKEYLQSKEDRKKLDGLYECILCACCSTSCPSYWWNSEEYLGPAILLQSYRWLADSRDQKKEERKAALDNSMSLYRCHTILNCSRTCPKGLNPG
;
A
#
# COMPACT_ATOMS: atom_id res chain seq x y z
N ARG A 1 7.84 -15.38 13.11
CA ARG A 1 9.23 -15.84 13.33
C ARG A 1 9.22 -17.34 13.11
N ILE A 2 10.03 -17.89 12.20
CA ILE A 2 10.09 -19.34 11.99
C ILE A 2 10.85 -19.94 13.20
N PRO A 3 10.24 -20.87 13.96
CA PRO A 3 10.93 -21.55 15.05
C PRO A 3 12.18 -22.27 14.51
N ARG A 4 13.31 -22.14 15.21
CA ARG A 4 14.56 -22.82 14.83
C ARG A 4 14.65 -24.23 15.39
N ASP A 5 13.72 -24.63 16.27
CA ASP A 5 13.66 -25.99 16.75
C ASP A 5 12.96 -26.86 15.71
N ALA A 6 13.69 -27.85 15.18
CA ALA A 6 13.18 -28.77 14.16
C ALA A 6 12.12 -29.77 14.69
N LYS A 7 11.44 -29.44 15.80
CA LYS A 7 10.42 -30.29 16.41
C LYS A 7 9.15 -30.38 15.58
N HIS A 8 8.90 -29.38 14.73
CA HIS A 8 7.71 -29.31 13.88
C HIS A 8 8.10 -28.93 12.44
N GLU A 9 7.45 -29.58 11.48
CA GLU A 9 7.58 -29.25 10.07
C GLU A 9 7.06 -27.82 9.81
N THR A 10 7.86 -27.00 9.13
CA THR A 10 7.46 -25.65 8.70
C THR A 10 7.19 -25.66 7.20
N LYS A 11 6.00 -25.21 6.81
CA LYS A 11 5.61 -25.07 5.41
C LYS A 11 5.94 -23.67 4.90
N ILE A 12 6.59 -23.60 3.75
CA ILE A 12 6.97 -22.35 3.08
C ILE A 12 6.27 -22.31 1.72
N TYR A 13 5.60 -21.20 1.44
CA TYR A 13 4.86 -20.98 0.20
C TYR A 13 5.22 -19.62 -0.40
N PRO A 14 5.01 -19.42 -1.71
CA PRO A 14 4.98 -18.09 -2.32
C PRO A 14 3.86 -17.23 -1.73
N LEU A 15 3.82 -15.94 -2.10
CA LEU A 15 2.72 -15.06 -1.71
C LEU A 15 1.38 -15.61 -2.25
N PRO A 16 0.31 -15.68 -1.42
CA PRO A 16 -0.94 -16.29 -1.86
C PRO A 16 -1.58 -15.59 -3.05
N HIS A 17 -2.22 -16.37 -3.93
CA HIS A 17 -2.99 -15.90 -5.07
C HIS A 17 -2.21 -14.97 -6.03
N THR A 18 -0.93 -15.26 -6.21
CA THR A 18 -0.07 -14.64 -7.22
C THR A 18 0.32 -15.67 -8.27
N TYR A 19 0.61 -15.23 -9.49
CA TYR A 19 1.26 -16.09 -10.47
C TYR A 19 2.69 -16.37 -10.02
N VAL A 20 3.08 -17.64 -9.95
CA VAL A 20 4.43 -18.03 -9.53
C VAL A 20 5.31 -18.11 -10.76
N VAL A 21 6.37 -17.30 -10.79
CA VAL A 21 7.36 -17.33 -11.88
C VAL A 21 8.23 -18.58 -11.72
N LYS A 22 8.79 -18.79 -10.52
CA LYS A 22 9.60 -19.95 -10.17
C LYS A 22 9.74 -20.10 -8.64
N ASP A 23 9.69 -21.33 -8.13
CA ASP A 23 9.85 -21.65 -6.70
C ASP A 23 8.95 -20.79 -5.80
N ILE A 24 9.54 -19.90 -4.99
CA ILE A 24 8.84 -18.96 -4.09
C ILE A 24 8.82 -17.52 -4.63
N VAL A 25 9.14 -17.32 -5.90
CA VAL A 25 9.18 -16.01 -6.57
C VAL A 25 7.85 -15.72 -7.27
N PRO A 26 7.01 -14.83 -6.72
CA PRO A 26 5.76 -14.42 -7.36
C PRO A 26 5.99 -13.34 -8.42
N ASP A 27 5.09 -13.25 -9.37
CA ASP A 27 4.96 -12.11 -10.28
C ASP A 27 4.22 -10.96 -9.57
N LEU A 28 4.93 -9.83 -9.41
CA LEU A 28 4.41 -8.61 -8.79
C LEU A 28 4.14 -7.49 -9.80
N THR A 29 4.09 -7.79 -11.09
CA THR A 29 3.88 -6.79 -12.16
C THR A 29 2.59 -6.01 -11.96
N GLN A 30 1.47 -6.69 -11.67
CA GLN A 30 0.18 -6.03 -11.41
C GLN A 30 0.22 -5.16 -10.15
N PHE A 31 0.87 -5.64 -9.09
CA PHE A 31 1.04 -4.88 -7.84
C PHE A 31 1.78 -3.55 -8.09
N TYR A 32 2.90 -3.58 -8.81
CA TYR A 32 3.65 -2.36 -9.15
C TYR A 32 2.94 -1.48 -10.17
N LYS A 33 2.17 -2.05 -11.10
CA LYS A 33 1.31 -1.30 -12.02
C LYS A 33 0.26 -0.49 -11.24
N GLN A 34 -0.39 -1.09 -10.26
CA GLN A 34 -1.33 -0.40 -9.37
C GLN A 34 -0.62 0.65 -8.48
N TYR A 35 0.59 0.36 -7.98
CA TYR A 35 1.37 1.37 -7.26
C TYR A 35 1.70 2.58 -8.14
N LYS A 36 2.03 2.36 -9.41
CA LYS A 36 2.29 3.45 -10.36
C LYS A 36 1.03 4.26 -10.66
N SER A 37 -0.14 3.62 -10.73
CA SER A 37 -1.41 4.29 -11.10
C SER A 37 -1.83 5.37 -10.10
N ILE A 38 -1.44 5.23 -8.83
CA ILE A 38 -1.75 6.22 -7.78
C ILE A 38 -0.82 7.44 -7.80
N LYS A 39 0.13 7.52 -8.75
CA LYS A 39 1.12 8.61 -8.89
C LYS A 39 1.84 8.91 -7.57
N PRO A 40 2.65 7.97 -7.04
CA PRO A 40 3.14 8.01 -5.67
C PRO A 40 4.37 8.93 -5.51
N TYR A 41 4.22 10.20 -5.89
CA TYR A 41 5.21 11.26 -5.78
C TYR A 41 4.52 12.58 -5.44
N LEU A 42 5.27 13.52 -4.89
CA LEU A 42 4.74 14.83 -4.51
C LEU A 42 4.34 15.61 -5.76
N GLN A 43 3.10 16.09 -5.80
CA GLN A 43 2.60 16.91 -6.88
C GLN A 43 2.31 18.33 -6.37
N HIS A 44 3.14 19.28 -6.78
CA HIS A 44 3.06 20.70 -6.42
C HIS A 44 3.32 21.52 -7.71
N THR A 45 2.46 22.50 -8.02
CA THR A 45 2.61 23.34 -9.22
C THR A 45 3.45 24.57 -8.96
N ASP A 46 3.39 25.14 -7.75
CA ASP A 46 4.16 26.33 -7.45
C ASP A 46 5.62 25.99 -7.19
N PRO A 47 6.56 26.83 -7.65
CA PRO A 47 7.97 26.67 -7.32
C PRO A 47 8.15 26.78 -5.80
N ALA A 48 9.12 26.04 -5.27
CA ALA A 48 9.45 26.14 -3.87
C ALA A 48 9.90 27.59 -3.53
N PRO A 49 9.50 28.15 -2.38
CA PRO A 49 9.73 29.57 -2.07
C PRO A 49 11.22 29.91 -2.14
N GLU A 50 11.63 30.77 -3.07
CA GLU A 50 13.00 31.32 -3.19
C GLU A 50 14.14 30.27 -3.04
N GLY A 51 13.96 29.07 -3.59
CA GLY A 51 14.97 28.00 -3.52
C GLY A 51 15.06 27.28 -2.18
N LYS A 52 14.09 27.47 -1.28
CA LYS A 52 13.95 26.77 0.00
C LYS A 52 13.03 25.56 -0.10
N GLU A 53 12.95 24.78 0.97
CA GLU A 53 12.05 23.65 1.12
C GLU A 53 10.56 24.04 1.26
N TYR A 54 9.65 23.13 0.89
CA TYR A 54 8.24 23.27 1.23
C TYR A 54 8.03 23.07 2.74
N LEU A 55 7.52 24.10 3.41
CA LEU A 55 7.27 24.07 4.85
C LEU A 55 6.16 23.08 5.21
N GLN A 56 6.34 22.37 6.32
CA GLN A 56 5.37 21.45 6.88
C GLN A 56 5.42 21.52 8.41
N SER A 57 4.25 21.67 9.05
CA SER A 57 4.15 21.65 10.51
C SER A 57 4.48 20.27 11.08
N LYS A 58 4.88 20.21 12.36
CA LYS A 58 5.13 18.91 13.02
C LYS A 58 3.85 18.08 13.10
N GLU A 59 2.72 18.75 13.31
CA GLU A 59 1.38 18.19 13.37
C GLU A 59 0.99 17.56 12.02
N ASP A 60 1.26 18.24 10.90
CA ASP A 60 1.00 17.71 9.56
C ASP A 60 1.95 16.57 9.21
N ARG A 61 3.24 16.69 9.52
CA ARG A 61 4.20 15.61 9.29
C ARG A 61 3.83 14.35 10.06
N LYS A 62 3.34 14.48 11.30
CA LYS A 62 2.93 13.35 12.15
C LYS A 62 1.76 12.56 11.55
N LYS A 63 0.91 13.17 10.71
CA LYS A 63 -0.17 12.45 9.99
C LYS A 63 0.35 11.38 9.03
N LEU A 64 1.63 11.46 8.64
CA LEU A 64 2.26 10.48 7.76
C LEU A 64 2.83 9.27 8.50
N ASP A 65 2.97 9.33 9.83
CA ASP A 65 3.48 8.23 10.64
C ASP A 65 2.53 7.03 10.55
N GLY A 66 3.11 5.84 10.36
CA GLY A 66 2.35 4.62 10.04
C GLY A 66 1.99 4.46 8.55
N LEU A 67 2.27 5.45 7.71
CA LEU A 67 1.99 5.41 6.27
C LEU A 67 3.27 5.25 5.43
N TYR A 68 4.31 6.06 5.71
CA TYR A 68 5.54 6.07 4.89
C TYR A 68 6.47 4.89 5.19
N GLU A 69 6.29 4.20 6.33
CA GLU A 69 7.08 3.06 6.78
C GLU A 69 6.75 1.76 6.02
N CYS A 70 5.76 1.82 5.11
CA CYS A 70 5.42 0.70 4.23
C CYS A 70 6.61 0.35 3.31
N ILE A 71 7.02 -0.91 3.33
CA ILE A 71 8.16 -1.42 2.55
C ILE A 71 7.75 -2.08 1.23
N LEU A 72 6.49 -1.91 0.80
CA LEU A 72 5.95 -2.49 -0.43
C LEU A 72 6.17 -4.01 -0.59
N CYS A 73 6.14 -4.77 0.50
CA CYS A 73 6.35 -6.23 0.49
C CYS A 73 5.15 -7.07 -0.01
N ALA A 74 4.02 -6.42 -0.35
CA ALA A 74 2.77 -7.03 -0.76
C ALA A 74 2.08 -8.01 0.24
N CYS A 75 2.67 -8.32 1.39
CA CYS A 75 2.09 -9.27 2.37
C CYS A 75 0.64 -8.95 2.74
N CYS A 76 0.31 -7.68 2.97
CA CYS A 76 -1.06 -7.27 3.29
C CYS A 76 -2.02 -7.51 2.11
N SER A 77 -1.62 -7.17 0.89
CA SER A 77 -2.44 -7.35 -0.32
C SER A 77 -2.68 -8.82 -0.61
N THR A 78 -1.63 -9.65 -0.55
CA THR A 78 -1.75 -11.09 -0.80
C THR A 78 -2.35 -11.86 0.37
N SER A 79 -2.64 -11.21 1.50
CA SER A 79 -3.44 -11.79 2.59
C SER A 79 -4.94 -11.45 2.51
N CYS A 80 -5.33 -10.53 1.62
CA CYS A 80 -6.68 -10.01 1.51
C CYS A 80 -7.51 -10.83 0.52
N PRO A 81 -8.56 -11.54 0.96
CA PRO A 81 -9.41 -12.33 0.06
C PRO A 81 -10.07 -11.51 -1.04
N SER A 82 -10.44 -10.26 -0.77
CA SER A 82 -11.01 -9.39 -1.81
C SER A 82 -10.01 -9.10 -2.95
N TYR A 83 -8.72 -8.97 -2.59
CA TYR A 83 -7.65 -8.77 -3.56
C TYR A 83 -7.37 -10.04 -4.37
N TRP A 84 -7.52 -11.23 -3.78
CA TRP A 84 -7.44 -12.49 -4.52
C TRP A 84 -8.41 -12.49 -5.69
N TRP A 85 -9.68 -12.18 -5.41
CA TRP A 85 -10.73 -12.25 -6.41
C TRP A 85 -10.77 -11.07 -7.39
N ASN A 86 -10.27 -9.90 -7.00
CA ASN A 86 -10.47 -8.66 -7.77
C ASN A 86 -9.17 -7.86 -7.99
N SER A 87 -7.99 -8.50 -7.99
CA SER A 87 -6.68 -7.81 -8.11
C SER A 87 -6.49 -6.98 -9.38
N GLU A 88 -7.31 -7.19 -10.41
CA GLU A 88 -7.26 -6.38 -11.63
C GLU A 88 -7.75 -4.94 -11.41
N GLU A 89 -8.77 -4.76 -10.56
CA GLU A 89 -9.47 -3.49 -10.36
C GLU A 89 -9.38 -2.97 -8.92
N TYR A 90 -9.48 -3.85 -7.92
CA TYR A 90 -9.29 -3.48 -6.51
C TYR A 90 -7.80 -3.25 -6.25
N LEU A 91 -7.47 -2.05 -5.76
CA LEU A 91 -6.08 -1.64 -5.55
C LEU A 91 -5.38 -2.40 -4.42
N GLY A 92 -6.16 -2.90 -3.46
CA GLY A 92 -5.64 -3.63 -2.32
C GLY A 92 -5.04 -2.74 -1.21
N PRO A 93 -4.84 -3.31 -0.01
CA PRO A 93 -4.46 -2.57 1.19
C PRO A 93 -3.13 -1.82 1.08
N ALA A 94 -2.10 -2.40 0.46
CA ALA A 94 -0.81 -1.72 0.34
C ALA A 94 -0.91 -0.44 -0.49
N ILE A 95 -1.61 -0.51 -1.62
CA ILE A 95 -1.74 0.61 -2.56
C ILE A 95 -2.68 1.66 -1.97
N LEU A 96 -3.77 1.26 -1.32
CA LEU A 96 -4.67 2.20 -0.64
C LEU A 96 -4.00 2.93 0.52
N LEU A 97 -3.14 2.25 1.31
CA LEU A 97 -2.32 2.91 2.34
C LEU A 97 -1.38 3.95 1.72
N GLN A 98 -0.75 3.63 0.59
CA GLN A 98 0.12 4.56 -0.13
C GLN A 98 -0.66 5.71 -0.79
N SER A 99 -1.87 5.47 -1.30
CA SER A 99 -2.75 6.54 -1.78
C SER A 99 -3.08 7.50 -0.63
N TYR A 100 -3.44 6.97 0.53
CA TYR A 100 -3.74 7.78 1.70
C TYR A 100 -2.53 8.59 2.19
N ARG A 101 -1.32 8.02 2.13
CA ARG A 101 -0.06 8.73 2.42
C ARG A 101 0.11 10.02 1.61
N TRP A 102 -0.36 10.05 0.35
CA TRP A 102 -0.30 11.26 -0.48
C TRP A 102 -1.50 12.17 -0.25
N LEU A 103 -2.69 11.63 0.01
CA LEU A 103 -3.88 12.41 0.39
C LEU A 103 -3.72 13.16 1.72
N ALA A 104 -2.91 12.62 2.63
CA ALA A 104 -2.65 13.17 3.95
C ALA A 104 -1.45 14.14 4.00
N ASP A 105 -0.58 14.17 2.97
CA ASP A 105 0.59 15.06 2.95
C ASP A 105 0.14 16.49 2.66
N SER A 106 0.34 17.40 3.61
CA SER A 106 -0.05 18.80 3.50
C SER A 106 0.62 19.55 2.34
N ARG A 107 1.71 18.99 1.81
CA ARG A 107 2.47 19.56 0.69
C ARG A 107 1.92 19.12 -0.67
N ASP A 108 1.07 18.10 -0.75
CA ASP A 108 0.54 17.62 -2.03
C ASP A 108 -0.71 18.42 -2.44
N GLN A 109 -0.67 19.01 -3.64
CA GLN A 109 -1.75 19.85 -4.16
C GLN A 109 -2.77 19.06 -5.01
N LYS A 110 -2.62 17.73 -5.16
CA LYS A 110 -3.46 16.90 -6.03
C LYS A 110 -4.49 16.07 -5.27
N LYS A 111 -4.86 16.48 -4.05
CA LYS A 111 -5.80 15.77 -3.19
C LYS A 111 -7.13 15.41 -3.88
N GLU A 112 -7.78 16.36 -4.53
CA GLU A 112 -9.08 16.10 -5.18
C GLU A 112 -8.96 15.21 -6.42
N GLU A 113 -7.90 15.36 -7.22
CA GLU A 113 -7.59 14.47 -8.35
C GLU A 113 -7.38 13.03 -7.86
N ARG A 114 -6.61 12.85 -6.78
CA ARG A 114 -6.34 11.54 -6.16
C ARG A 114 -7.61 10.90 -5.58
N LYS A 115 -8.48 11.68 -4.94
CA LYS A 115 -9.78 11.20 -4.43
C LYS A 115 -10.68 10.74 -5.59
N ALA A 116 -10.82 11.56 -6.62
CA ALA A 116 -11.64 11.23 -7.78
C ALA A 116 -11.17 9.94 -8.47
N ALA A 117 -9.85 9.70 -8.53
CA ALA A 117 -9.30 8.46 -9.06
C ALA A 117 -9.69 7.20 -8.25
N LEU A 118 -10.02 7.35 -6.96
CA LEU A 118 -10.47 6.27 -6.09
C LEU A 118 -12.01 6.12 -6.05
N ASP A 119 -12.73 7.14 -6.49
CA ASP A 119 -14.19 7.20 -6.42
C ASP A 119 -14.85 6.44 -7.59
N ASN A 120 -14.61 5.12 -7.58
CA ASN A 120 -15.26 4.16 -8.46
C ASN A 120 -15.58 2.89 -7.68
N SER A 121 -16.49 2.07 -8.19
CA SER A 121 -17.06 0.91 -7.49
C SER A 121 -16.04 -0.20 -7.14
N MET A 122 -14.82 -0.15 -7.69
CA MET A 122 -13.85 -1.24 -7.59
C MET A 122 -12.60 -0.88 -6.81
N SER A 123 -12.00 0.29 -7.06
CA SER A 123 -10.66 0.66 -6.58
C SER A 123 -10.54 0.65 -5.05
N LEU A 124 -11.51 1.26 -4.36
CA LEU A 124 -11.55 1.39 -2.90
C LEU A 124 -12.64 0.53 -2.26
N TYR A 125 -13.86 0.58 -2.81
CA TYR A 125 -15.07 0.04 -2.16
C TYR A 125 -15.17 -1.50 -2.14
N ARG A 126 -14.16 -2.22 -2.64
CA ARG A 126 -14.03 -3.68 -2.48
C ARG A 126 -13.31 -4.08 -1.18
N CYS A 127 -12.96 -3.13 -0.32
CA CYS A 127 -12.57 -3.45 1.04
C CYS A 127 -13.80 -3.90 1.85
N HIS A 128 -13.83 -5.18 2.24
CA HIS A 128 -14.88 -5.77 3.09
C HIS A 128 -14.47 -5.88 4.56
N THR A 129 -13.59 -4.97 5.03
CA THR A 129 -13.15 -4.89 6.43
C THR A 129 -12.75 -6.25 7.04
N ILE A 130 -12.05 -7.08 6.26
CA ILE A 130 -11.59 -8.43 6.64
C ILE A 130 -10.42 -8.36 7.64
N LEU A 131 -9.67 -7.25 7.65
CA LEU A 131 -8.56 -6.95 8.57
C LEU A 131 -7.35 -7.89 8.55
N ASN A 132 -7.27 -8.86 7.63
CA ASN A 132 -6.07 -9.67 7.42
C ASN A 132 -4.82 -8.82 7.13
N CYS A 133 -5.01 -7.71 6.40
CA CYS A 133 -3.96 -6.77 6.02
C CYS A 133 -3.19 -6.21 7.23
N SER A 134 -3.90 -5.73 8.24
CA SER A 134 -3.31 -5.17 9.47
C SER A 134 -2.69 -6.27 10.34
N ARG A 135 -3.35 -7.44 10.41
CA ARG A 135 -2.83 -8.59 11.20
C ARG A 135 -1.52 -9.14 10.66
N THR A 136 -1.34 -9.17 9.33
CA THR A 136 -0.17 -9.78 8.69
C THR A 136 0.99 -8.81 8.49
N CYS A 137 0.76 -7.49 8.60
CA CYS A 137 1.77 -6.50 8.24
C CYS A 137 3.05 -6.71 9.08
N PRO A 138 4.20 -7.04 8.47
CA PRO A 138 5.43 -7.31 9.22
C PRO A 138 6.02 -6.05 9.88
N LYS A 139 5.52 -4.86 9.48
CA LYS A 139 5.87 -3.56 10.04
C LYS A 139 4.87 -3.07 11.09
N GLY A 140 3.81 -3.84 11.38
CA GLY A 140 2.77 -3.45 12.34
C GLY A 140 1.92 -2.25 11.90
N LEU A 141 1.85 -1.98 10.58
CA LEU A 141 1.03 -0.89 10.03
C LEU A 141 -0.43 -1.31 9.98
N ASN A 142 -1.32 -0.34 9.81
CA ASN A 142 -2.77 -0.56 9.79
C ASN A 142 -3.40 -0.10 8.45
N PRO A 143 -3.37 -0.92 7.39
CA PRO A 143 -4.03 -0.61 6.12
C PRO A 143 -5.53 -0.88 6.07
N GLY A 144 -6.07 -1.56 7.09
CA GLY A 144 -7.44 -2.10 7.11
C GLY A 144 -8.51 -1.09 7.51
#